data_AF-A0A7C3UTH2-F1
#
_entry.id   AF-A0A7C3UTH2-F1
#
_cell.length_a   1.000
_cell.length_b   1.000
_cell.length_c   1.000
_cell.angle_alpha   90.00
_cell.angle_beta   90.00
_cell.angle_gamma   90.00
#
_symmetry.space_group_name_H-M   'P 1'
#
loop_
_entity.id
_entity.type
_entity.pdbx_description
1 polymer ?
#
loop_
_entity_poly.entity_id
_entity_poly.type
_entity_poly.pdbx_seq_one_letter_code
_entity_poly.pdbx_strand_id
1 'polypeptide(L)' 'MNEYRLIIVRETPHHIYFNLFVNGSLSNIQGFLCLEKQSFDRLFKDLFRASKGKCIRAYCQNPPTEFFP' A
#
# COMPACT_ATOMS: atom_id res chain seq x y z
N MET A 1 -4.54 19.11 -0.07
CA MET A 1 -5.23 17.83 -0.34
C MET A 1 -4.18 16.79 -0.61
N ASN A 2 -4.22 15.65 0.07
CA ASN A 2 -3.14 14.68 0.00
C ASN A 2 -3.22 13.78 -1.24
N GLU A 3 -2.07 13.40 -1.77
CA GLU A 3 -1.90 12.31 -2.73
C GLU A 3 -1.44 11.05 -1.98
N TYR A 4 -2.02 9.90 -2.33
CA TYR A 4 -1.67 8.61 -1.74
C TYR A 4 -1.15 7.63 -2.79
N ARG A 5 -0.13 6.85 -2.45
CA ARG A 5 0.31 5.71 -3.26
C ARG A 5 0.43 4.47 -2.38
N LEU A 6 -0.25 3.40 -2.77
CA LEU A 6 -0.15 2.08 -2.17
C LEU A 6 0.68 1.19 -3.10
N ILE A 7 1.93 0.93 -2.72
CA ILE A 7 2.85 0.10 -3.50
C ILE A 7 2.87 -1.30 -2.89
N ILE A 8 2.20 -2.24 -3.54
CA ILE A 8 2.15 -3.65 -3.13
C ILE A 8 3.52 -4.26 -3.35
N VAL A 9 4.12 -4.76 -2.28
CA VAL A 9 5.42 -5.42 -2.30
C VAL A 9 5.24 -6.94 -2.40
N ARG A 10 4.22 -7.50 -1.74
CA ARG A 10 3.89 -8.93 -1.85
C ARG A 10 2.41 -9.16 -1.62
N GLU A 11 1.83 -10.06 -2.39
CA GLU A 11 0.48 -10.57 -2.18
C GLU A 11 0.56 -12.05 -1.83
N THR A 12 -0.09 -12.43 -0.74
CA THR A 12 -0.30 -13.82 -0.32
C THR A 12 -1.77 -14.18 -0.53
N PRO A 13 -2.22 -15.43 -0.30
CA PRO A 13 -3.63 -15.78 -0.44
C PRO A 13 -4.57 -14.91 0.42
N HIS A 14 -4.12 -14.50 1.61
CA HIS A 14 -4.95 -13.77 2.58
C HIS A 14 -4.55 -12.31 2.80
N HIS A 15 -3.26 -11.99 2.63
CA HIS A 15 -2.67 -10.71 3.03
C HIS A 15 -1.94 -10.00 1.90
N ILE A 16 -1.93 -8.67 1.97
CA ILE A 16 -1.18 -7.76 1.11
C ILE A 16 -0.17 -7.01 1.97
N TYR A 17 1.09 -7.13 1.58
CA TYR A 17 2.22 -6.37 2.11
C TYR A 17 2.48 -5.20 1.18
N PHE A 18 2.53 -3.98 1.71
CA PHE A 18 2.64 -2.77 0.89
C PHE A 18 3.36 -1.63 1.62
N ASN A 19 3.87 -0.68 0.83
CA ASN A 19 4.30 0.63 1.29
C ASN A 19 3.21 1.67 1.04
N LEU A 20 3.02 2.58 1.98
CA LEU A 20 2.14 3.74 1.87
C LEU A 20 2.98 4.99 1.71
N PHE A 21 2.74 5.73 0.63
CA PHE A 21 3.29 7.06 0.44
C PHE A 21 2.18 8.10 0.57
N VAL A 22 2.49 9.19 1.27
CA VAL A 22 1.63 10.37 1.39
C VAL A 22 2.40 11.56 0.85
N ASN A 23 1.87 12.23 -0.17
CA ASN A 23 2.53 13.37 -0.84
C ASN A 23 3.98 13.05 -1.27
N GLY A 24 4.20 11.82 -1.75
CA GLY A 24 5.52 11.35 -2.21
C GLY A 24 6.47 10.88 -1.11
N SER A 25 6.13 11.05 0.17
CA SER A 25 6.95 10.60 1.30
C SER A 25 6.50 9.24 1.82
N LEU A 26 7.45 8.34 2.11
CA LEU A 26 7.16 7.04 2.72
C LEU A 26 6.61 7.26 4.14
N SER A 27 5.41 6.73 4.39
CA SER A 27 4.73 6.88 5.68
C SER A 27 5.12 5.79 6.68
N ASN A 28 5.35 4.57 6.19
CA ASN A 28 5.72 3.41 7.00
C ASN A 28 7.24 3.22 7.04
N ILE A 29 7.88 3.82 8.04
CA ILE A 29 9.35 3.90 8.16
C ILE A 29 9.97 2.59 8.71
N GLN A 30 9.19 1.79 9.44
CA GLN A 30 9.67 0.60 10.17
C GLN A 30 9.51 -0.72 9.40
N GLY A 31 9.21 -0.67 8.10
CA GLY A 31 8.97 -1.86 7.28
C GLY A 31 7.60 -1.84 6.62
N PHE A 32 7.22 -2.95 5.98
CA PHE A 32 6.00 -3.04 5.18
C PHE A 32 4.74 -3.09 6.04
N LEU A 33 3.69 -2.39 5.63
CA LEU A 33 2.35 -2.57 6.17
C LEU A 33 1.79 -3.90 5.68
N CYS A 34 1.03 -4.60 6.52
CA CYS A 34 0.34 -5.84 6.17
C CYS A 34 -1.14 -5.68 6.50
N LEU A 35 -2.01 -5.96 5.53
CA LEU A 35 -3.46 -6.00 5.71
C LEU A 35 -4.06 -7.22 5.01
N GLU A 36 -5.17 -7.72 5.53
CA GLU A 36 -6.01 -8.64 4.77
C GLU A 36 -6.48 -7.99 3.47
N LYS A 37 -6.67 -8.79 2.40
CA LYS A 37 -7.09 -8.28 1.09
C LYS A 37 -8.33 -7.38 1.16
N GLN A 38 -9.35 -7.80 1.90
CA GLN A 38 -10.60 -7.03 2.02
C GLN A 38 -10.38 -5.69 2.75
N SER A 39 -9.49 -5.66 3.74
CA SER A 39 -9.15 -4.46 4.49
C SER A 39 -8.29 -3.51 3.67
N PHE A 40 -7.37 -4.04 2.86
CA PHE A 40 -6.59 -3.27 1.90
C PHE A 40 -7.47 -2.63 0.82
N ASP A 41 -8.43 -3.36 0.25
CA ASP A 41 -9.35 -2.81 -0.75
C ASP A 41 -10.27 -1.73 -0.17
N ARG A 42 -10.71 -1.89 1.09
CA ARG A 42 -11.45 -0.83 1.81
C ARG A 42 -10.58 0.40 1.99
N LEU A 43 -9.36 0.24 2.50
CA LEU A 43 -8.39 1.33 2.65
C LEU A 43 -8.18 2.09 1.33
N PHE A 44 -7.96 1.39 0.22
CA PHE A 44 -7.78 2.01 -1.08
C PHE A 44 -9.01 2.85 -1.48
N LYS A 45 -10.23 2.32 -1.33
CA LYS A 45 -11.47 3.04 -1.67
C LYS A 45 -11.66 4.29 -0.81
N ASP A 46 -11.37 4.19 0.49
CA ASP A 46 -11.50 5.31 1.41
C ASP A 46 -10.49 6.42 1.10
N LEU A 47 -9.22 6.05 0.86
CA LEU A 47 -8.18 6.99 0.45
C LEU A 47 -8.48 7.62 -0.92
N PHE A 48 -8.99 6.85 -1.88
CA PHE A 48 -9.39 7.36 -3.19
C PHE A 48 -10.51 8.38 -3.08
N ARG A 49 -11.53 8.12 -2.27
CA ARG A 49 -12.63 9.07 -2.00
C ARG A 49 -12.13 10.32 -1.28
N ALA A 50 -11.37 10.15 -0.20
CA ALA A 50 -10.84 11.26 0.61
C ALA A 50 -9.88 12.17 -0.19
N SER A 51 -9.16 11.60 -1.16
CA SER A 51 -8.22 12.33 -2.04
C SER A 51 -8.84 12.83 -3.35
N LYS A 52 -10.16 12.68 -3.56
CA LYS A 52 -10.87 13.01 -4.82
C LYS A 52 -10.17 12.38 -6.04
N GLY A 53 -9.80 11.10 -5.90
CA GLY A 53 -9.17 10.32 -6.95
C GLY A 53 -7.64 10.38 -7.00
N LYS A 54 -6.98 11.15 -6.13
CA LYS A 54 -5.51 11.20 -6.02
C LYS A 54 -4.94 10.06 -5.15
N CYS A 55 -5.38 8.83 -5.42
CA CYS A 55 -4.87 7.63 -4.78
C CYS A 55 -4.58 6.56 -5.83
N ILE A 56 -3.36 6.05 -5.87
CA ILE A 56 -2.93 5.04 -6.84
C ILE A 56 -2.53 3.76 -6.10
N ARG A 57 -2.94 2.62 -6.66
CA ARG A 57 -2.46 1.28 -6.27
C ARG A 57 -1.54 0.76 -7.38
N ALA A 58 -0.34 0.32 -7.02
CA ALA A 58 0.61 -0.25 -7.96
C ALA A 58 1.37 -1.42 -7.34
N TYR A 59 2.06 -2.22 -8.15
CA TYR A 59 2.93 -3.30 -7.70
C TYR A 59 4.40 -2.86 -7.76
N CYS A 60 5.18 -3.29 -6.77
CA CYS A 60 6.62 -3.13 -6.77
C CYS A 60 7.22 -3.96 -7.92
N GLN A 61 8.03 -3.34 -8.78
CA GLN A 61 8.67 -4.04 -9.90
C GLN A 61 9.83 -4.93 -9.45
N ASN A 62 10.48 -4.59 -8.34
CA ASN A 62 11.59 -5.34 -7.74
C ASN A 62 11.25 -5.67 -6.28
N PRO A 63 10.35 -6.63 -6.02
CA PRO A 63 10.06 -7.03 -4.66
C PRO A 63 11.30 -7.67 -4.00
N PRO A 64 11.52 -7.50 -2.69
CA PRO A 64 12.59 -8.19 -1.98
C PRO A 64 12.40 -9.70 -2.12
N THR A 65 13.49 -10.40 -2.44
CA THR A 65 13.51 -11.87 -2.59
C THR A 65 13.30 -12.60 -1.27
N GLU A 66 13.69 -11.97 -0.15
CA GLU A 66 13.57 -12.52 1.20
C GLU A 66 12.68 -11.63 2.07
N PHE A 67 11.60 -12.22 2.58
CA PHE A 67 10.80 -11.64 3.66
C PHE A 67 11.14 -12.43 4.92
N PHE A 68 11.89 -11.83 5.85
CA PHE A 68 12.12 -12.46 7.15
C PHE A 68 10.83 -12.35 7.97
N PRO A 69 10.23 -13.48 8.40
CA PRO A 69 9.04 -13.50 9.25
C PRO A 69 9.33 -13.03 10.68
#